data_AF-A0A9D6AT53-F1
#
_entry.id   AF-A0A9D6AT53-F1
#
_cell.length_a   1.000
_cell.length_b   1.000
_cell.length_c   1.000
_cell.angle_alpha   90.00
_cell.angle_beta   90.00
_cell.angle_gamma   90.00
#
_symmetry.space_group_name_H-M   'P 1'
#
loop_
_entity.id
_entity.type
_entity.pdbx_description
1 polymer ?
#
loop_
_entity_poly.entity_id
_entity_poly.type
_entity_poly.pdbx_seq_one_letter_code
_entity_poly.pdbx_strand_id
1 'polypeptide(L)'
;LEMLSACHDRIRHQCATLRRLPAHIQTQGTDAQAQTAAKQVIRYFETAGALHHQDEEEDLFPALIESVAGSDPVCLTDLINTLAANHQSLDAGWAGLQEILTRIAQGEQVLLPENIVTAWVNQHEQHIQQEESVLLPMAARLLSDAALERIGRAMCLRRGLTFPHPQ
;
A
#
# COMPACT_ATOMS: atom_id res chain seq x y z
N LEU A 1 -4.27 -8.69 11.18
CA LEU A 1 -4.91 -8.63 9.84
C LEU A 1 -5.79 -7.40 9.68
N GLU A 2 -6.67 -7.09 10.65
CA GLU A 2 -7.51 -5.87 10.61
C GLU A 2 -6.75 -4.57 10.36
N MET A 3 -5.55 -4.43 10.92
CA MET A 3 -4.71 -3.26 10.69
C MET A 3 -4.29 -3.12 9.21
N LEU A 4 -3.94 -4.23 8.53
CA LEU A 4 -3.62 -4.23 7.09
C LEU A 4 -4.85 -3.81 6.28
N SER A 5 -6.03 -4.39 6.56
CA SER A 5 -7.28 -3.97 5.92
C SER A 5 -7.60 -2.49 6.14
N ALA A 6 -7.38 -1.97 7.36
CA ALA A 6 -7.54 -0.54 7.64
C ALA A 6 -6.51 0.33 6.91
N CYS A 7 -5.31 -0.19 6.62
CA CYS A 7 -4.33 0.46 5.77
C CYS A 7 -4.81 0.52 4.31
N HIS A 8 -5.41 -0.56 3.80
CA HIS A 8 -5.98 -0.59 2.45
C HIS A 8 -7.06 0.48 2.24
N ASP A 9 -7.94 0.70 3.22
CA ASP A 9 -8.96 1.75 3.14
C ASP A 9 -8.37 3.15 3.05
N ARG A 10 -7.25 3.38 3.73
CA ARG A 10 -6.52 4.65 3.67
C ARG A 10 -5.79 4.79 2.33
N ILE A 11 -5.19 3.72 1.82
CA ILE A 11 -4.59 3.69 0.48
C ILE A 11 -5.65 4.05 -0.58
N ARG A 12 -6.83 3.42 -0.53
CA ARG A 12 -7.96 3.73 -1.43
C ARG A 12 -8.37 5.20 -1.38
N HIS A 13 -8.39 5.82 -0.20
CA HIS A 13 -8.66 7.26 -0.07
C HIS A 13 -7.60 8.12 -0.77
N GLN A 14 -6.33 7.76 -0.68
CA GLN A 14 -5.26 8.47 -1.38
C GLN A 14 -5.33 8.24 -2.89
N CYS A 15 -5.60 7.01 -3.34
CA CYS A 15 -5.85 6.69 -4.74
C CYS A 15 -7.02 7.50 -5.33
N ALA A 16 -8.14 7.61 -4.60
CA ALA A 16 -9.28 8.43 -5.00
C ALA A 16 -8.95 9.94 -5.05
N THR A 17 -8.07 10.41 -4.17
CA THR A 17 -7.57 11.79 -4.22
C THR A 17 -6.68 12.01 -5.43
N LEU A 18 -5.74 11.10 -5.68
CA LEU A 18 -4.84 11.16 -6.82
C LEU A 18 -5.60 11.10 -8.16
N ARG A 19 -6.62 10.23 -8.27
CA ARG A 19 -7.47 10.09 -9.47
C ARG A 19 -8.22 11.38 -9.84
N ARG A 20 -8.57 12.23 -8.86
CA ARG A 20 -9.28 13.52 -9.09
C ARG A 20 -8.33 14.66 -9.44
N LEU A 21 -7.06 14.55 -9.08
CA LEU A 21 -6.09 15.64 -9.16
C LEU A 21 -5.80 16.12 -10.60
N PRO A 22 -5.69 15.25 -11.64
CA PRO A 22 -5.50 15.71 -13.02
C PRO A 22 -6.57 16.69 -13.50
N ALA A 23 -7.85 16.36 -13.31
CA ALA A 23 -8.98 17.20 -13.73
C ALA A 23 -9.03 18.53 -12.94
N HIS A 24 -8.70 18.50 -11.65
CA HIS A 24 -8.57 19.71 -10.85
C HIS A 24 -7.46 20.62 -11.39
N ILE A 25 -6.27 20.09 -11.64
CA ILE A 25 -5.14 20.85 -12.19
C ILE A 25 -5.49 21.44 -13.56
N GLN A 26 -6.19 20.70 -14.41
CA GLN A 26 -6.58 21.20 -15.73
C GLN A 26 -7.55 22.39 -15.67
N THR A 27 -8.35 22.50 -14.61
CA THR A 27 -9.39 23.54 -14.48
C THR A 27 -8.99 24.69 -13.56
N GLN A 28 -8.23 24.42 -12.49
CA GLN A 28 -7.86 25.39 -11.44
C GLN A 28 -6.36 25.68 -11.39
N GLY A 29 -5.54 24.95 -12.17
CA GLY A 29 -4.08 24.98 -12.04
C GLY A 29 -3.60 24.35 -10.73
N THR A 30 -2.35 24.62 -10.38
CA THR A 30 -1.74 24.13 -9.11
C THR A 30 -2.02 25.07 -7.94
N ASP A 31 -3.30 25.30 -7.67
CA ASP A 31 -3.79 26.10 -6.56
C ASP A 31 -3.47 25.51 -5.17
N ALA A 32 -3.87 26.19 -4.10
CA ALA A 32 -3.58 25.75 -2.73
C ALA A 32 -4.20 24.37 -2.41
N GLN A 33 -5.31 24.03 -3.05
CA GLN A 33 -5.98 22.74 -2.88
C GLN A 33 -5.17 21.62 -3.56
N ALA A 34 -4.73 21.82 -4.81
CA ALA A 34 -3.87 20.89 -5.52
C ALA A 34 -2.55 20.66 -4.78
N GLN A 35 -1.92 21.74 -4.30
CA GLN A 35 -0.69 21.69 -3.50
C GLN A 35 -0.87 20.85 -2.23
N THR A 36 -1.98 21.07 -1.51
CA THR A 36 -2.29 20.34 -0.28
C THR A 36 -2.55 18.87 -0.55
N ALA A 37 -3.33 18.56 -1.59
CA ALA A 37 -3.61 17.18 -2.00
C ALA A 37 -2.31 16.44 -2.38
N ALA A 38 -1.45 17.06 -3.18
CA ALA A 38 -0.16 16.47 -3.56
C ALA A 38 0.72 16.17 -2.33
N LYS A 39 0.84 17.12 -1.39
CA LYS A 39 1.60 16.92 -0.13
C LYS A 39 1.06 15.76 0.70
N GLN A 40 -0.26 15.64 0.80
CA GLN A 40 -0.89 14.57 1.57
C GLN A 40 -0.67 13.20 0.93
N VAL A 41 -0.83 13.09 -0.39
CA VAL A 41 -0.59 11.86 -1.15
C VAL A 41 0.88 11.45 -1.03
N ILE A 42 1.82 12.39 -1.23
CA ILE A 42 3.26 12.14 -1.09
C ILE A 42 3.58 11.60 0.30
N ARG A 43 3.20 12.36 1.34
CA ARG A 43 3.47 12.00 2.74
C ARG A 43 2.94 10.61 3.07
N TYR A 44 1.76 10.25 2.56
CA TYR A 44 1.16 8.96 2.86
C TYR A 44 1.97 7.81 2.26
N PHE A 45 2.29 7.86 0.96
CA PHE A 45 2.99 6.76 0.29
C PHE A 45 4.47 6.67 0.70
N GLU A 46 5.11 7.77 1.07
CA GLU A 46 6.48 7.76 1.64
C GLU A 46 6.56 7.21 3.07
N THR A 47 5.44 7.10 3.78
CA THR A 47 5.42 6.65 5.18
C THR A 47 4.54 5.42 5.36
N ALA A 48 3.24 5.61 5.54
CA ALA A 48 2.30 4.54 5.82
C ALA A 48 2.23 3.50 4.69
N GLY A 49 2.34 3.92 3.43
CA GLY A 49 2.40 3.02 2.28
C GLY A 49 3.65 2.13 2.31
N ALA A 50 4.84 2.73 2.47
CA ALA A 50 6.08 1.96 2.58
C ALA A 50 6.08 0.98 3.77
N LEU A 51 5.59 1.41 4.93
CA LEU A 51 5.47 0.54 6.11
C LEU A 51 4.46 -0.61 5.91
N HIS A 52 3.48 -0.44 5.03
CA HIS A 52 2.51 -1.49 4.68
C HIS A 52 3.20 -2.63 3.93
N HIS A 53 3.90 -2.33 2.82
CA HIS A 53 4.66 -3.36 2.09
C HIS A 53 5.69 -4.03 3.01
N GLN A 54 6.35 -3.26 3.89
CA GLN A 54 7.31 -3.81 4.85
C GLN A 54 6.65 -4.77 5.86
N ASP A 55 5.42 -4.50 6.32
CA ASP A 55 4.69 -5.42 7.19
C ASP A 55 4.41 -6.76 6.49
N GLU A 56 4.16 -6.72 5.19
CA GLU A 56 3.87 -7.90 4.40
C GLU A 56 5.14 -8.69 4.08
N GLU A 57 6.18 -8.02 3.58
CA GLU A 57 7.41 -8.66 3.12
C GLU A 57 8.29 -9.17 4.26
N GLU A 58 8.37 -8.47 5.38
CA GLU A 58 9.25 -8.88 6.50
C GLU A 58 8.58 -9.86 7.46
N ASP A 59 7.25 -9.85 7.57
CA ASP A 59 6.54 -10.62 8.60
C ASP A 59 5.45 -11.52 8.05
N LEU A 60 4.50 -10.99 7.28
CA LEU A 60 3.33 -11.77 6.85
C LEU A 60 3.69 -12.87 5.84
N PHE A 61 4.40 -12.52 4.76
CA PHE A 61 4.78 -13.45 3.71
C PHE A 61 5.70 -14.57 4.24
N PRO A 62 6.76 -14.28 5.03
CA PRO A 62 7.58 -15.34 5.61
C PRO A 62 6.79 -16.27 6.53
N ALA A 63 5.90 -15.73 7.37
CA ALA A 63 5.06 -16.55 8.25
C ALA A 63 4.11 -17.46 7.48
N LEU A 64 3.55 -16.98 6.37
CA LEU A 64 2.69 -17.76 5.48
C LEU A 64 3.47 -18.91 4.83
N ILE A 65 4.68 -18.67 4.33
CA ILE A 65 5.54 -19.70 3.74
C ILE A 65 5.89 -20.76 4.78
N GLU A 66 6.26 -20.35 6.01
CA GLU A 66 6.59 -21.26 7.09
C GLU A 66 5.39 -22.14 7.49
N SER A 67 4.17 -21.59 7.48
CA SER A 67 2.94 -22.30 7.87
C SER A 67 2.59 -23.50 6.97
N VAL A 68 3.11 -23.53 5.75
CA VAL A 68 2.85 -24.60 4.77
C VAL A 68 4.07 -25.48 4.50
N ALA A 69 5.17 -25.29 5.24
CA ALA A 69 6.38 -26.09 5.09
C ALA A 69 6.09 -27.58 5.35
N GLY A 70 5.99 -28.38 4.28
CA GLY A 70 5.66 -29.81 4.33
C GLY A 70 4.38 -30.22 3.58
N SER A 71 3.58 -29.26 3.13
CA SER A 71 2.50 -29.45 2.14
C SER A 71 2.93 -28.78 0.83
N ASP A 72 2.64 -29.36 -0.33
CA ASP A 72 3.04 -28.80 -1.64
C ASP A 72 2.53 -27.33 -1.77
N PRO A 73 3.38 -26.31 -1.59
CA PRO A 73 2.94 -24.95 -1.32
C PRO A 73 2.95 -24.08 -2.58
N VAL A 74 3.12 -24.68 -3.77
CA VAL A 74 3.39 -23.96 -5.03
C VAL A 74 2.43 -22.80 -5.26
N CYS A 75 1.12 -23.00 -5.06
CA CYS A 75 0.14 -21.93 -5.26
C CYS A 75 0.29 -20.73 -4.29
N LEU A 76 0.71 -20.96 -3.03
CA LEU A 76 0.92 -19.87 -2.07
C LEU A 76 2.21 -19.12 -2.37
N THR A 77 3.28 -19.86 -2.71
CA THR A 77 4.56 -19.26 -3.08
C THR A 77 4.43 -18.40 -4.34
N ASP A 78 3.69 -18.87 -5.36
CA ASP A 78 3.44 -18.11 -6.58
C ASP A 78 2.61 -16.84 -6.32
N LEU A 79 1.61 -16.92 -5.43
CA LEU A 79 0.84 -15.75 -5.01
C LEU A 79 1.73 -14.71 -4.32
N ILE A 80 2.56 -15.14 -3.35
CA ILE A 80 3.46 -14.24 -2.61
C ILE A 80 4.48 -13.59 -3.57
N ASN A 81 5.08 -14.37 -4.46
CA ASN A 81 6.02 -13.84 -5.46
C ASN A 81 5.34 -12.81 -6.37
N THR A 82 4.08 -13.06 -6.76
CA THR A 82 3.28 -12.12 -7.55
C THR A 82 3.03 -10.81 -6.79
N LEU A 83 2.64 -10.88 -5.52
CA LEU A 83 2.39 -9.70 -4.69
C LEU A 83 3.67 -8.88 -4.44
N ALA A 84 4.80 -9.55 -4.14
CA ALA A 84 6.09 -8.88 -4.01
C ALA A 84 6.55 -8.21 -5.32
N ALA A 85 6.32 -8.86 -6.47
CA ALA A 85 6.59 -8.24 -7.78
C ALA A 85 5.66 -7.04 -8.06
N ASN A 86 4.42 -7.08 -7.57
CA ASN A 86 3.49 -5.94 -7.63
C ASN A 86 4.03 -4.76 -6.80
N HIS A 87 4.55 -4.98 -5.58
CA HIS A 87 5.17 -3.92 -4.78
C HIS A 87 6.30 -3.22 -5.53
N GLN A 88 7.24 -3.98 -6.09
CA GLN A 88 8.36 -3.43 -6.87
C GLN A 88 7.87 -2.58 -8.05
N SER A 89 6.82 -3.04 -8.73
CA SER A 89 6.23 -2.34 -9.86
C SER A 89 5.49 -1.06 -9.42
N LEU A 90 4.80 -1.09 -8.27
CA LEU A 90 4.15 0.08 -7.68
C LEU A 90 5.17 1.13 -7.24
N ASP A 91 6.27 0.72 -6.61
CA ASP A 91 7.36 1.60 -6.18
C ASP A 91 8.05 2.25 -7.38
N ALA A 92 8.31 1.49 -8.45
CA ALA A 92 8.87 2.03 -9.68
C ALA A 92 7.95 3.05 -10.36
N GLY A 93 6.64 2.76 -10.42
CA GLY A 93 5.65 3.70 -10.94
C GLY A 93 5.47 4.93 -10.06
N TRP A 94 5.65 4.79 -8.75
CA TRP A 94 5.53 5.88 -7.79
C TRP A 94 6.62 6.93 -7.96
N ALA A 95 7.87 6.54 -8.23
CA ALA A 95 8.98 7.48 -8.39
C ALA A 95 8.70 8.59 -9.43
N GLY A 96 8.12 8.23 -10.58
CA GLY A 96 7.74 9.20 -11.62
C GLY A 96 6.56 10.10 -11.21
N LEU A 97 5.57 9.55 -10.50
CA LEU A 97 4.44 10.32 -9.98
C LEU A 97 4.88 11.29 -8.87
N GLN A 98 5.75 10.84 -7.96
CA GLN A 98 6.27 11.63 -6.86
C GLN A 98 7.00 12.89 -7.35
N GLU A 99 7.78 12.79 -8.43
CA GLU A 99 8.46 13.95 -9.02
C GLU A 99 7.45 15.02 -9.46
N ILE A 100 6.41 14.63 -10.20
CA ILE A 100 5.37 15.55 -10.68
C ILE A 100 4.58 16.12 -9.51
N LEU A 101 4.18 15.28 -8.55
CA LEU A 101 3.44 15.70 -7.35
C LEU A 101 4.26 16.68 -6.49
N THR A 102 5.59 16.52 -6.43
CA THR A 102 6.47 17.42 -5.66
C THR A 102 6.45 18.83 -6.26
N ARG A 103 6.51 18.93 -7.58
CA ARG A 103 6.41 20.21 -8.30
C ARG A 103 5.04 20.85 -8.10
N ILE A 104 3.97 20.05 -8.18
CA ILE A 104 2.60 20.50 -7.84
C ILE A 104 2.53 21.02 -6.41
N ALA A 105 3.12 20.29 -5.45
CA ALA A 105 3.16 20.68 -4.03
C ALA A 105 3.90 22.00 -3.77
N GLN A 106 4.85 22.36 -4.65
CA GLN A 106 5.58 23.62 -4.62
C GLN A 106 4.86 24.77 -5.36
N GLY A 107 3.71 24.49 -5.98
CA GLY A 107 2.93 25.48 -6.74
C GLY A 107 3.45 25.73 -8.15
N GLU A 108 4.35 24.88 -8.66
CA GLU A 108 4.75 24.95 -10.06
C GLU A 108 3.57 24.61 -10.96
N GLN A 109 3.39 25.34 -12.06
CA GLN A 109 2.35 25.04 -13.05
C GLN A 109 2.83 23.89 -13.94
N VAL A 110 2.39 22.68 -13.63
CA VAL A 110 2.71 21.46 -14.35
C VAL A 110 1.46 20.64 -14.62
N LEU A 111 1.47 19.88 -15.70
CA LEU A 111 0.41 18.91 -15.99
C LEU A 111 0.67 17.62 -15.21
N LEU A 112 -0.39 17.02 -14.71
CA LEU A 112 -0.40 15.66 -14.18
C LEU A 112 -1.09 14.75 -15.19
N PRO A 113 -0.37 13.89 -15.93
CA PRO A 113 -0.96 13.06 -16.97
C PRO A 113 -1.96 12.05 -16.37
N GLU A 114 -3.23 12.15 -16.77
CA GLU A 114 -4.32 11.30 -16.27
C GLU A 114 -4.07 9.81 -16.53
N ASN A 115 -3.45 9.47 -17.67
CA ASN A 115 -3.14 8.09 -18.02
C ASN A 115 -2.12 7.45 -17.06
N ILE A 116 -1.12 8.21 -16.60
CA ILE A 116 -0.11 7.72 -15.65
C ILE A 116 -0.75 7.50 -14.28
N VAL A 117 -1.53 8.48 -13.82
CA VAL A 117 -2.30 8.37 -12.56
C VAL A 117 -3.24 7.17 -12.59
N THR A 118 -4.01 7.03 -13.67
CA THR A 118 -5.01 5.95 -13.80
C THR A 118 -4.35 4.58 -13.83
N ALA A 119 -3.24 4.43 -14.56
CA ALA A 119 -2.50 3.17 -14.62
C ALA A 119 -2.00 2.76 -13.23
N TRP A 120 -1.34 3.67 -12.51
CA TRP A 120 -0.80 3.39 -11.18
C TRP A 120 -1.90 3.11 -10.15
N VAL A 121 -2.98 3.91 -10.14
CA VAL A 121 -4.12 3.69 -9.24
C VAL A 121 -4.79 2.34 -9.51
N ASN A 122 -5.03 1.98 -10.77
CA ASN A 122 -5.65 0.70 -11.12
C ASN A 122 -4.78 -0.48 -10.67
N GLN A 123 -3.46 -0.39 -10.84
CA GLN A 123 -2.53 -1.42 -10.38
C GLN A 123 -2.59 -1.58 -8.86
N HIS A 124 -2.62 -0.46 -8.12
CA HIS A 124 -2.66 -0.49 -6.66
C HIS A 124 -3.98 -1.06 -6.13
N GLU A 125 -5.11 -0.73 -6.78
CA GLU A 125 -6.43 -1.26 -6.46
C GLU A 125 -6.52 -2.77 -6.76
N GLN A 126 -5.94 -3.23 -7.86
CA GLN A 126 -5.87 -4.66 -8.21
C GLN A 126 -5.02 -5.46 -7.21
N HIS A 127 -3.88 -4.90 -6.80
CA HIS A 127 -3.00 -5.49 -5.80
C HIS A 127 -3.72 -5.66 -4.45
N ILE A 128 -4.34 -4.59 -3.92
CA ILE A 128 -5.14 -4.67 -2.69
C ILE A 128 -6.28 -5.70 -2.83
N GLN A 129 -6.95 -5.75 -3.98
CA GLN A 129 -8.02 -6.71 -4.22
C GLN A 129 -7.52 -8.16 -4.12
N GLN A 130 -6.32 -8.46 -4.62
CA GLN A 130 -5.71 -9.78 -4.49
C GLN A 130 -5.41 -10.11 -3.03
N GLU A 131 -4.89 -9.15 -2.28
CA GLU A 131 -4.59 -9.33 -0.85
C GLU A 131 -5.86 -9.62 -0.05
N GLU A 132 -6.89 -8.81 -0.20
CA GLU A 132 -8.13 -8.95 0.58
C GLU A 132 -8.95 -10.17 0.20
N SER A 133 -8.98 -10.54 -1.09
CA SER A 133 -9.80 -11.67 -1.55
C SER A 133 -9.11 -13.02 -1.42
N VAL A 134 -7.77 -13.05 -1.36
CA VAL A 134 -7.01 -14.31 -1.36
C VAL A 134 -6.04 -14.36 -0.17
N LEU A 135 -5.09 -13.43 -0.09
CA LEU A 135 -3.98 -13.52 0.88
C LEU A 135 -4.46 -13.44 2.34
N LEU A 136 -5.23 -12.41 2.70
CA LEU A 136 -5.66 -12.19 4.09
C LEU A 136 -6.60 -13.31 4.58
N PRO A 137 -7.57 -13.81 3.79
CA PRO A 137 -8.34 -15.01 4.16
C PRO A 137 -7.46 -16.24 4.35
N MET A 138 -6.43 -16.43 3.52
CA MET A 138 -5.47 -17.52 3.70
C MET A 138 -4.66 -17.36 4.98
N ALA A 139 -4.18 -16.15 5.28
CA ALA A 139 -3.46 -15.84 6.52
C ALA A 139 -4.32 -16.13 7.75
N ALA A 140 -5.59 -15.73 7.75
CA ALA A 140 -6.52 -16.02 8.84
C ALA A 140 -6.76 -17.52 9.06
N ARG A 141 -6.65 -18.34 8.00
CA ARG A 141 -6.85 -19.79 8.07
C ARG A 141 -5.57 -20.56 8.45
N LEU A 142 -4.41 -20.09 7.99
CA LEU A 142 -3.14 -20.83 8.07
C LEU A 142 -2.29 -20.42 9.27
N LEU A 143 -2.38 -19.16 9.71
CA LEU A 143 -1.55 -18.66 10.80
C LEU A 143 -2.22 -18.91 12.15
N SER A 144 -1.42 -19.35 13.13
CA SER A 144 -1.87 -19.47 14.52
C SER A 144 -2.03 -18.09 15.16
N ASP A 145 -2.81 -18.01 16.24
CA ASP A 145 -2.97 -16.78 17.01
C ASP A 145 -1.62 -16.23 17.50
N ALA A 146 -0.70 -17.11 17.91
CA ALA A 146 0.64 -16.72 18.33
C ALA A 146 1.46 -16.10 17.17
N ALA A 147 1.33 -16.62 15.95
CA ALA A 147 1.97 -16.04 14.78
C ALA A 147 1.38 -14.68 14.43
N LEU A 148 0.04 -14.57 14.43
CA LEU A 148 -0.67 -13.30 14.18
C LEU A 148 -0.32 -12.23 15.22
N GLU A 149 -0.19 -12.62 16.48
CA GLU A 149 0.23 -11.73 17.56
C GLU A 149 1.68 -11.24 17.38
N ARG A 150 2.60 -12.14 17.02
CA ARG A 150 4.00 -11.79 16.71
C ARG A 150 4.07 -10.77 15.58
N ILE A 151 3.36 -11.01 14.48
CA ILE A 151 3.28 -10.10 13.33
C ILE A 151 2.72 -8.75 13.79
N GLY A 152 1.60 -8.75 14.52
CA GLY A 152 0.98 -7.52 15.03
C GLY A 152 1.92 -6.71 15.93
N ARG A 153 2.73 -7.36 16.77
CA ARG A 153 3.75 -6.70 17.60
C ARG A 153 4.83 -6.05 16.75
N ALA A 154 5.32 -6.74 15.71
CA ALA A 154 6.30 -6.18 14.78
C ALA A 154 5.75 -4.95 14.04
N MET A 155 4.50 -5.03 13.56
CA MET A 155 3.81 -3.91 12.89
C MET A 155 3.66 -2.68 13.80
N CYS A 156 3.36 -2.88 15.09
CA CYS A 156 3.33 -1.80 16.08
C CYS A 156 4.73 -1.20 16.30
N LEU A 157 5.74 -2.05 16.46
CA LEU A 157 7.13 -1.61 16.70
C LEU A 157 7.66 -0.74 15.55
N ARG A 158 7.41 -1.13 14.29
CA ARG A 158 7.75 -0.33 13.10
C ARG A 158 7.17 1.08 13.11
N ARG A 159 6.06 1.28 13.85
CA ARG A 159 5.37 2.56 14.00
C ARG A 159 5.66 3.26 15.32
N GLY A 160 6.57 2.72 16.14
CA GLY A 160 6.85 3.24 17.48
C GLY A 160 5.68 3.10 18.46
N LEU A 161 4.77 2.17 18.21
CA LEU A 161 3.57 1.92 19.01
C LEU A 161 3.74 0.70 19.91
N THR A 162 2.98 0.66 21.00
CA THR A 162 2.87 -0.52 21.86
C THR A 162 1.74 -1.42 21.39
N PHE A 163 2.00 -2.72 21.26
CA PHE A 163 0.96 -3.69 20.94
C PHE A 163 -0.08 -3.76 22.06
N PRO A 164 -1.39 -3.64 21.76
CA PRO A 164 -2.41 -3.69 22.79
C PRO A 164 -2.44 -5.07 23.45
N HIS A 165 -2.47 -5.11 24.78
CA HIS A 165 -2.73 -6.37 25.48
C HIS A 165 -4.20 -6.74 25.32
N PRO A 166 -4.54 -8.00 25.00
CA PRO A 166 -5.93 -8.44 25.08
C PRO A 166 -6.41 -8.27 26.54
N GLN A 167 -7.60 -7.71 26.70
CA GLN A 167 -8.30 -7.65 28.00
C GLN A 167 -8.84 -9.01 28.39
#